data_AF-A0A952CNX7-F1
#
_entry.id   AF-A0A952CNX7-F1
#
_cell.length_a   1.000
_cell.length_b   1.000
_cell.length_c   1.000
_cell.angle_alpha   90.00
_cell.angle_beta   90.00
_cell.angle_gamma   90.00
#
_symmetry.space_group_name_H-M   'P 1'
#
loop_
_entity.id
_entity.type
_entity.pdbx_description
1 polymer ?
#
loop_
_entity_poly.entity_id
_entity_poly.type
_entity_poly.pdbx_seq_one_letter_code
_entity_poly.pdbx_strand_id
1 'polypeptide(L)'
;MFSALSASAQEGGKIKESNAHIGLVYPLSTNWTDAINYKNRFSLHAIAGVSASEEAFCASGFGNYIHYNGNGLVAAGFANIIMDRANGAQLSGFLNFVKNDARGLQGAGFANITGSSQGLQAAGFANVNTGNTRGAQLGGFLNLTKSINGFQGAGFMNIAKNVDGAQVAGFGNNAAKVKGTQVAGFYNIAGAVNSQGAGFINVAQDVKGVQLSGFINIADSCDFPIGLINISRKGEMFIGATVDDNLTTLATFRSGGKYLYGIVGIGANFRYPTAVYASEAGIGAHLPLSKGFRLNGELVSTSLSDYWTTVQINSSFRLLAAVKLGNKVEIFAGPTYNYSFSNDSMYDTNGTNVVWSRNQWGYYQRMYIGGIAGLHVDIQ
;
A
#
# COMPACT_ATOMS: atom_id res chain seq x y z
N MET A 1 -18.90 66.84 -5.41
CA MET A 1 -19.82 65.70 -5.16
C MET A 1 -19.46 64.64 -6.18
N PHE A 2 -18.81 63.52 -5.92
CA PHE A 2 -18.70 62.68 -4.73
C PHE A 2 -17.23 62.25 -4.56
N SER A 3 -16.58 62.75 -3.52
CA SER A 3 -15.40 62.16 -2.90
C SER A 3 -15.83 61.80 -1.48
N ALA A 4 -15.51 60.58 -1.04
CA ALA A 4 -15.92 59.92 0.21
C ALA A 4 -17.09 58.95 0.05
N LEU A 5 -16.77 57.68 -0.26
CA LEU A 5 -17.51 56.47 0.19
C LEU A 5 -16.88 55.21 -0.43
N SER A 6 -15.73 54.79 0.09
CA SER A 6 -15.35 53.36 0.24
C SER A 6 -14.04 53.19 1.03
N ALA A 7 -13.74 54.11 1.94
CA ALA A 7 -12.81 53.89 3.04
C ALA A 7 -13.65 53.49 4.27
N SER A 8 -14.33 52.34 4.18
CA SER A 8 -15.02 51.75 5.33
C SER A 8 -14.20 50.56 5.83
N ALA A 9 -13.51 50.81 6.94
CA ALA A 9 -13.14 49.86 7.98
C ALA A 9 -12.06 48.80 7.64
N GLN A 10 -10.85 49.28 7.38
CA GLN A 10 -9.64 48.61 7.85
C GLN A 10 -9.27 49.22 9.22
N GLU A 11 -10.11 49.02 10.23
CA GLU A 11 -9.72 49.27 11.63
C GLU A 11 -8.84 48.11 12.09
N GLY A 12 -7.63 48.05 11.53
CA GLY A 12 -6.54 47.25 12.09
C GLY A 12 -6.03 47.97 13.33
N GLY A 13 -6.63 47.71 14.49
CA GLY A 13 -6.05 48.11 15.77
C GLY A 13 -4.60 47.63 15.83
N LYS A 14 -3.67 48.50 16.28
CA LYS A 14 -2.26 48.09 16.47
C LYS A 14 -2.22 46.85 17.35
N ILE A 15 -1.56 45.79 16.88
CA ILE A 15 -1.29 44.60 17.70
C ILE A 15 -0.47 45.06 18.90
N LYS A 16 -1.02 44.86 20.10
CA LYS A 16 -0.37 45.18 21.37
C LYS A 16 0.51 44.00 21.78
N GLU A 17 1.56 44.24 22.55
CA GLU A 17 2.42 43.19 23.07
C GLU A 17 2.20 43.01 24.58
N SER A 18 2.21 41.76 25.03
CA SER A 18 2.23 41.42 26.45
C SER A 18 3.23 40.30 26.72
N ASN A 19 3.95 40.41 27.84
CA ASN A 19 4.84 39.34 28.28
C ASN A 19 4.06 38.13 28.80
N ALA A 20 2.89 38.35 29.42
CA ALA A 20 2.09 37.30 30.04
C ALA A 20 0.58 37.55 29.86
N HIS A 21 -0.16 36.51 29.48
CA HIS A 21 -1.62 36.51 29.35
C HIS A 21 -2.22 35.36 30.14
N ILE A 22 -2.76 35.68 31.32
CA ILE A 22 -3.30 34.69 32.24
C ILE A 22 -4.81 34.89 32.38
N GLY A 23 -5.59 33.81 32.37
CA GLY A 23 -7.05 33.92 32.44
C GLY A 23 -7.76 32.63 32.85
N LEU A 24 -9.06 32.76 33.12
CA LEU A 24 -9.95 31.62 33.29
C LEU A 24 -10.49 31.18 31.93
N VAL A 25 -11.15 32.10 31.24
CA VAL A 25 -11.79 31.93 29.93
C VAL A 25 -11.93 33.32 29.31
N TYR A 26 -11.80 33.48 28.00
CA TYR A 26 -12.13 34.77 27.37
C TYR A 26 -13.57 35.21 27.72
N PRO A 27 -13.81 36.49 28.11
CA PRO A 27 -12.84 37.59 28.24
C PRO A 27 -12.19 37.74 29.64
N LEU A 28 -12.50 36.89 30.61
CA LEU A 28 -11.95 36.89 31.98
C LEU A 28 -10.45 36.51 31.99
N SER A 29 -9.60 37.48 31.64
CA SER A 29 -8.14 37.35 31.56
C SER A 29 -7.44 38.70 31.75
N THR A 30 -6.11 38.71 31.90
CA THR A 30 -5.31 39.95 32.03
C THR A 30 -5.44 40.91 30.83
N ASN A 31 -5.82 40.39 29.65
CA ASN A 31 -6.02 41.20 28.44
C ASN A 31 -7.49 41.54 28.14
N TRP A 32 -8.41 41.10 29.01
CA TRP A 32 -9.85 41.40 28.94
C TRP A 32 -10.47 41.15 27.55
N THR A 33 -11.40 41.99 27.12
CA THR A 33 -12.07 41.95 25.81
C THR A 33 -11.12 42.28 24.64
N ASP A 34 -9.98 42.90 24.91
CA ASP A 34 -8.98 43.26 23.90
C ASP A 34 -8.05 42.09 23.53
N ALA A 35 -8.20 40.93 24.16
CA ALA A 35 -7.26 39.80 24.03
C ALA A 35 -6.94 39.42 22.57
N ILE A 36 -7.92 39.51 21.66
CA ILE A 36 -7.76 39.23 20.23
C ILE A 36 -6.77 40.17 19.51
N ASN A 37 -6.41 41.30 20.11
CA ASN A 37 -5.46 42.29 19.61
C ASN A 37 -4.09 42.20 20.30
N TYR A 38 -3.87 41.25 21.21
CA TYR A 38 -2.60 41.06 21.90
C TYR A 38 -1.79 39.91 21.34
N LYS A 39 -0.50 40.17 21.16
CA LYS A 39 0.55 39.18 20.94
C LYS A 39 1.24 38.90 22.27
N ASN A 40 1.29 37.64 22.66
CA ASN A 40 1.78 37.22 23.97
C ASN A 40 3.03 36.34 23.86
N ARG A 41 3.97 36.49 24.80
CA ARG A 41 5.10 35.54 24.95
C ARG A 41 4.71 34.29 25.71
N PHE A 42 3.97 34.48 26.79
CA PHE A 42 3.49 33.43 27.67
C PHE A 42 1.98 33.59 27.86
N SER A 43 1.22 32.53 27.61
CA SER A 43 -0.22 32.48 27.81
C SER A 43 -0.63 31.23 28.58
N LEU A 44 -1.43 31.40 29.62
CA LEU A 44 -1.94 30.30 30.43
C LEU A 44 -3.40 30.55 30.81
N HIS A 45 -4.31 29.69 30.34
CA HIS A 45 -5.73 29.79 30.66
C HIS A 45 -6.25 28.50 31.30
N ALA A 46 -7.12 28.63 32.31
CA ALA A 46 -7.69 27.45 32.95
C ALA A 46 -8.69 26.71 32.02
N ILE A 47 -9.44 27.43 31.18
CA ILE A 47 -10.42 26.87 30.23
C ILE A 47 -10.02 27.24 28.80
N ALA A 48 -10.08 28.52 28.41
CA ALA A 48 -9.80 28.88 27.03
C ALA A 48 -9.16 30.26 26.85
N GLY A 49 -8.15 30.32 25.97
CA GLY A 49 -7.44 31.52 25.59
C GLY A 49 -7.81 32.02 24.19
N VAL A 50 -7.89 33.35 24.04
CA VAL A 50 -8.06 34.05 22.75
C VAL A 50 -6.93 35.07 22.62
N SER A 51 -6.20 35.05 21.51
CA SER A 51 -5.11 36.02 21.27
C SER A 51 -4.93 36.37 19.80
N ALA A 52 -4.21 37.47 19.53
CA ALA A 52 -3.75 37.78 18.18
C ALA A 52 -2.65 36.81 17.75
N SER A 53 -1.66 36.57 18.62
CA SER A 53 -0.49 35.72 18.34
C SER A 53 0.18 35.23 19.62
N GLU A 54 0.91 34.13 19.51
CA GLU A 54 1.73 33.56 20.60
C GLU A 54 3.20 33.44 20.11
N GLU A 55 4.16 33.82 20.94
CA GLU A 55 5.59 33.80 20.57
C GLU A 55 6.36 32.58 21.10
N ALA A 56 6.01 32.05 22.27
CA ALA A 56 6.79 31.01 22.92
C ALA A 56 5.98 29.93 23.62
N PHE A 57 5.02 30.27 24.49
CA PHE A 57 4.26 29.29 25.25
C PHE A 57 2.79 29.70 25.37
N CYS A 58 1.88 28.81 25.00
CA CYS A 58 0.45 28.96 25.18
C CYS A 58 -0.16 27.63 25.63
N ALA A 59 -0.82 27.62 26.79
CA ALA A 59 -1.50 26.44 27.31
C ALA A 59 -2.91 26.77 27.82
N SER A 60 -3.89 25.94 27.47
CA SER A 60 -5.27 26.06 27.96
C SER A 60 -5.87 24.71 28.35
N GLY A 61 -6.71 24.68 29.39
CA GLY A 61 -7.39 23.45 29.81
C GLY A 61 -8.32 22.86 28.75
N PHE A 62 -9.05 23.68 28.01
CA PHE A 62 -9.95 23.27 26.93
C PHE A 62 -9.45 23.70 25.55
N GLY A 63 -9.25 25.00 25.29
CA GLY A 63 -8.90 25.42 23.92
C GLY A 63 -8.20 26.75 23.76
N ASN A 64 -7.47 26.88 22.65
CA ASN A 64 -6.82 28.11 22.23
C ASN A 64 -7.37 28.55 20.87
N TYR A 65 -7.70 29.84 20.75
CA TYR A 65 -7.97 30.50 19.46
C TYR A 65 -6.95 31.61 19.23
N ILE A 66 -6.13 31.46 18.19
CA ILE A 66 -5.06 32.40 17.83
C ILE A 66 -5.36 32.95 16.44
N HIS A 67 -5.59 34.26 16.35
CA HIS A 67 -6.06 34.90 15.11
C HIS A 67 -4.99 34.98 14.00
N TYR A 68 -3.72 35.02 14.37
CA TYR A 68 -2.59 35.00 13.42
C TYR A 68 -1.67 33.81 13.71
N ASN A 69 -0.48 34.06 14.28
CA ASN A 69 0.58 33.06 14.36
C ASN A 69 0.74 32.49 15.77
N GLY A 70 0.92 31.17 15.87
CA GLY A 70 1.31 30.49 17.10
C GLY A 70 2.74 29.94 17.00
N ASN A 71 3.68 30.50 17.76
CA ASN A 71 5.07 30.08 17.77
C ASN A 71 5.45 29.47 19.12
N GLY A 72 6.38 28.50 19.10
CA GLY A 72 6.82 27.77 20.28
C GLY A 72 5.88 26.61 20.62
N LEU A 73 5.46 26.46 21.89
CA LEU A 73 4.52 25.44 22.32
C LEU A 73 3.10 26.01 22.38
N VAL A 74 2.16 25.38 21.67
CA VAL A 74 0.73 25.67 21.76
C VAL A 74 0.00 24.38 22.16
N ALA A 75 -0.53 24.34 23.38
CA ALA A 75 -1.12 23.14 23.97
C ALA A 75 -2.55 23.39 24.48
N ALA A 76 -3.45 22.45 24.21
CA ALA A 76 -4.82 22.50 24.74
C ALA A 76 -5.35 21.12 25.11
N GLY A 77 -6.19 21.01 26.14
CA GLY A 77 -6.82 19.73 26.48
C GLY A 77 -7.78 19.23 25.39
N PHE A 78 -8.45 20.12 24.66
CA PHE A 78 -9.36 19.75 23.56
C PHE A 78 -8.86 20.24 22.20
N ALA A 79 -8.77 21.56 21.97
CA ALA A 79 -8.49 22.07 20.62
C ALA A 79 -7.60 23.31 20.55
N ASN A 80 -6.72 23.35 19.54
CA ASN A 80 -5.97 24.54 19.15
C ASN A 80 -6.41 24.99 17.75
N ILE A 81 -6.84 26.24 17.62
CA ILE A 81 -7.25 26.86 16.35
C ILE A 81 -6.33 28.03 16.06
N ILE A 82 -5.55 27.93 14.98
CA ILE A 82 -4.59 28.95 14.53
C ILE A 82 -4.98 29.38 13.12
N MET A 83 -5.30 30.66 12.95
CA MET A 83 -5.89 31.16 11.71
C MET A 83 -4.85 31.61 10.65
N ASP A 84 -3.56 31.53 10.96
CA ASP A 84 -2.47 31.68 9.98
C ASP A 84 -1.46 30.52 10.06
N ARG A 85 -0.35 30.67 10.79
CA ARG A 85 0.75 29.68 10.83
C ARG A 85 1.08 29.22 12.25
N ALA A 86 1.48 27.96 12.36
CA ALA A 86 2.03 27.37 13.57
C ALA A 86 3.52 27.03 13.35
N ASN A 87 4.42 27.52 14.20
CA ASN A 87 5.85 27.16 14.14
C ASN A 87 6.33 26.66 15.52
N GLY A 88 6.59 25.37 15.64
CA GLY A 88 7.04 24.75 16.89
C GLY A 88 6.29 23.45 17.18
N ALA A 89 5.75 23.31 18.39
CA ALA A 89 5.01 22.13 18.82
C ALA A 89 3.54 22.51 19.11
N GLN A 90 2.61 21.84 18.44
CA GLN A 90 1.18 22.03 18.64
C GLN A 90 0.56 20.72 19.12
N LEU A 91 -0.01 20.72 20.34
CA LEU A 91 -0.51 19.52 21.01
C LEU A 91 -1.95 19.71 21.48
N SER A 92 -2.84 18.80 21.10
CA SER A 92 -4.25 18.84 21.51
C SER A 92 -4.78 17.46 21.86
N GLY A 93 -5.67 17.35 22.86
CA GLY A 93 -6.35 16.08 23.13
C GLY A 93 -7.30 15.65 22.01
N PHE A 94 -7.85 16.58 21.22
CA PHE A 94 -8.78 16.27 20.14
C PHE A 94 -8.34 16.85 18.79
N LEU A 95 -8.28 18.18 18.63
CA LEU A 95 -8.12 18.81 17.32
C LEU A 95 -7.04 19.90 17.29
N ASN A 96 -6.14 19.82 16.31
CA ASN A 96 -5.36 20.96 15.87
C ASN A 96 -5.87 21.43 14.49
N PHE A 97 -6.19 22.72 14.39
CA PHE A 97 -6.52 23.38 13.13
C PHE A 97 -5.52 24.51 12.86
N VAL A 98 -4.91 24.51 11.67
CA VAL A 98 -4.01 25.59 11.20
C VAL A 98 -4.39 25.96 9.78
N LYS A 99 -4.86 27.18 9.54
CA LYS A 99 -5.38 27.57 8.22
C LYS A 99 -4.34 27.42 7.10
N ASN A 100 -3.10 27.86 7.33
CA ASN A 100 -2.04 27.89 6.33
C ASN A 100 -0.94 26.85 6.64
N ASP A 101 0.13 27.22 7.33
CA ASP A 101 1.31 26.36 7.45
C ASP A 101 1.56 25.92 8.89
N ALA A 102 1.75 24.61 9.10
CA ALA A 102 2.23 24.05 10.35
C ALA A 102 3.67 23.52 10.19
N ARG A 103 4.64 24.11 10.89
CA ARG A 103 6.05 23.71 10.85
C ARG A 103 6.51 23.21 12.22
N GLY A 104 7.06 22.01 12.27
CA GLY A 104 7.55 21.36 13.49
C GLY A 104 6.77 20.10 13.82
N LEU A 105 6.29 19.99 15.06
CA LEU A 105 5.53 18.85 15.56
C LEU A 105 4.06 19.23 15.73
N GLN A 106 3.16 18.42 15.19
CA GLN A 106 1.73 18.58 15.39
C GLN A 106 1.12 17.24 15.83
N GLY A 107 0.58 17.21 17.05
CA GLY A 107 0.05 16.02 17.71
C GLY A 107 -1.39 16.22 18.17
N ALA A 108 -2.30 15.34 17.74
CA ALA A 108 -3.69 15.37 18.17
C ALA A 108 -4.23 13.98 18.54
N GLY A 109 -5.07 13.89 19.56
CA GLY A 109 -5.73 12.62 19.89
C GLY A 109 -6.73 12.17 18.82
N PHE A 110 -7.38 13.11 18.11
CA PHE A 110 -8.29 12.78 17.02
C PHE A 110 -7.77 13.26 15.67
N ALA A 111 -7.66 14.58 15.43
CA ALA A 111 -7.34 15.08 14.10
C ALA A 111 -6.40 16.29 14.06
N ASN A 112 -5.59 16.32 13.01
CA ASN A 112 -4.86 17.51 12.59
C ASN A 112 -5.37 17.96 11.23
N ILE A 113 -5.79 19.22 11.11
CA ILE A 113 -6.27 19.81 9.85
C ILE A 113 -5.41 21.03 9.54
N THR A 114 -4.67 20.99 8.43
CA THR A 114 -3.79 22.10 8.05
C THR A 114 -3.87 22.47 6.57
N GLY A 115 -3.37 23.65 6.22
CA GLY A 115 -3.07 23.97 4.83
C GLY A 115 -1.92 23.09 4.33
N SER A 116 -0.69 23.39 4.74
CA SER A 116 0.50 22.57 4.50
C SER A 116 1.21 22.25 5.80
N SER A 117 1.94 21.13 5.84
CA SER A 117 2.75 20.77 7.00
C SER A 117 4.21 20.48 6.63
N GLN A 118 5.13 20.85 7.53
CA GLN A 118 6.54 20.52 7.44
C GLN A 118 7.03 19.99 8.79
N GLY A 119 7.47 18.73 8.84
CA GLY A 119 7.93 18.07 10.07
C GLY A 119 7.16 16.80 10.35
N LEU A 120 6.74 16.59 11.60
CA LEU A 120 5.98 15.42 12.04
C LEU A 120 4.54 15.82 12.36
N GLN A 121 3.59 15.19 11.69
CA GLN A 121 2.16 15.34 11.95
C GLN A 121 1.59 13.98 12.36
N ALA A 122 1.06 13.88 13.58
CA ALA A 122 0.55 12.64 14.15
C ALA A 122 -0.85 12.83 14.75
N ALA A 123 -1.79 11.98 14.36
CA ALA A 123 -3.17 12.01 14.85
C ALA A 123 -3.71 10.60 15.13
N GLY A 124 -4.46 10.45 16.22
CA GLY A 124 -5.08 9.17 16.57
C GLY A 124 -6.13 8.70 15.56
N PHE A 125 -6.78 9.61 14.82
CA PHE A 125 -7.71 9.28 13.74
C PHE A 125 -7.23 9.79 12.38
N ALA A 126 -7.15 11.10 12.17
CA ALA A 126 -6.89 11.64 10.83
C ALA A 126 -5.93 12.83 10.77
N ASN A 127 -5.06 12.83 9.75
CA ASN A 127 -4.35 14.03 9.34
C ASN A 127 -4.84 14.48 7.97
N VAL A 128 -5.27 15.74 7.85
CA VAL A 128 -5.83 16.30 6.63
C VAL A 128 -5.09 17.58 6.26
N ASN A 129 -4.38 17.55 5.14
CA ASN A 129 -3.69 18.70 4.58
C ASN A 129 -4.29 19.06 3.22
N THR A 130 -4.74 20.30 3.06
CA THR A 130 -5.29 20.78 1.78
C THR A 130 -4.20 21.08 0.74
N GLY A 131 -2.97 21.30 1.22
CA GLY A 131 -1.75 21.55 0.48
C GLY A 131 -0.75 20.41 0.63
N ASN A 132 0.52 20.75 0.82
CA ASN A 132 1.61 19.78 0.74
C ASN A 132 2.11 19.38 2.14
N THR A 133 2.68 18.18 2.21
CA THR A 133 3.34 17.66 3.40
C THR A 133 4.82 17.43 3.10
N ARG A 134 5.72 17.92 3.94
CA ARG A 134 7.15 17.57 3.89
C ARG A 134 7.58 16.97 5.22
N GLY A 135 7.96 15.69 5.23
CA GLY A 135 8.30 14.97 6.45
C GLY A 135 7.42 13.73 6.66
N ALA A 136 6.89 13.53 7.86
CA ALA A 136 6.12 12.35 8.22
C ALA A 136 4.68 12.69 8.63
N GLN A 137 3.72 11.95 8.08
CA GLN A 137 2.30 12.05 8.41
C GLN A 137 1.78 10.69 8.91
N LEU A 138 1.41 10.61 10.18
CA LEU A 138 1.06 9.38 10.89
C LEU A 138 -0.37 9.45 11.42
N GLY A 139 -1.29 8.68 10.83
CA GLY A 139 -2.71 8.68 11.19
C GLY A 139 -3.15 7.31 11.69
N GLY A 140 -3.94 7.23 12.75
CA GLY A 140 -4.51 5.94 13.17
C GLY A 140 -5.49 5.36 12.14
N PHE A 141 -6.21 6.21 11.42
CA PHE A 141 -7.15 5.80 10.37
C PHE A 141 -6.79 6.36 9.00
N LEU A 142 -6.71 7.68 8.84
CA LEU A 142 -6.60 8.34 7.53
C LEU A 142 -5.47 9.38 7.49
N ASN A 143 -4.72 9.39 6.39
CA ASN A 143 -3.96 10.57 5.98
C ASN A 143 -4.43 11.06 4.60
N LEU A 144 -4.72 12.35 4.50
CA LEU A 144 -5.07 13.02 3.25
C LEU A 144 -4.13 14.21 3.05
N THR A 145 -3.51 14.30 1.88
CA THR A 145 -2.65 15.42 1.50
C THR A 145 -2.66 15.62 -0.02
N LYS A 146 -2.40 16.83 -0.52
CA LYS A 146 -2.27 17.01 -1.97
C LYS A 146 -0.99 16.35 -2.47
N SER A 147 0.13 16.57 -1.81
CA SER A 147 1.40 15.96 -2.17
C SER A 147 2.29 15.78 -0.96
N ILE A 148 2.99 14.67 -0.88
CA ILE A 148 3.93 14.38 0.21
C ILE A 148 5.34 14.15 -0.33
N ASN A 149 6.31 14.83 0.29
CA ASN A 149 7.72 14.48 0.21
C ASN A 149 8.15 13.91 1.56
N GLY A 150 8.31 12.59 1.63
CA GLY A 150 8.61 11.86 2.87
C GLY A 150 7.73 10.61 3.08
N PHE A 151 7.26 10.41 4.30
CA PHE A 151 6.57 9.19 4.73
C PHE A 151 5.11 9.43 5.11
N GLN A 152 4.19 8.65 4.55
CA GLN A 152 2.77 8.63 4.92
C GLN A 152 2.41 7.26 5.51
N GLY A 153 2.02 7.22 6.78
CA GLY A 153 1.68 5.99 7.50
C GLY A 153 0.28 6.05 8.08
N ALA A 154 -0.62 5.15 7.70
CA ALA A 154 -1.98 5.10 8.21
C ALA A 154 -2.39 3.69 8.68
N GLY A 155 -3.18 3.59 9.75
CA GLY A 155 -3.75 2.30 10.13
C GLY A 155 -4.78 1.77 9.13
N PHE A 156 -5.50 2.63 8.40
CA PHE A 156 -6.45 2.22 7.38
C PHE A 156 -6.06 2.71 5.97
N MET A 157 -6.02 4.02 5.73
CA MET A 157 -5.89 4.55 4.36
C MET A 157 -4.98 5.78 4.24
N ASN A 158 -4.19 5.82 3.17
CA ASN A 158 -3.49 7.03 2.72
C ASN A 158 -4.02 7.50 1.36
N ILE A 159 -4.23 8.80 1.21
CA ILE A 159 -4.64 9.42 -0.04
C ILE A 159 -3.73 10.61 -0.34
N ALA A 160 -3.09 10.60 -1.50
CA ALA A 160 -2.27 11.73 -1.97
C ALA A 160 -2.27 11.84 -3.49
N LYS A 161 -2.19 13.05 -4.09
CA LYS A 161 -2.02 13.13 -5.55
C LYS A 161 -0.61 12.70 -5.96
N ASN A 162 0.41 13.26 -5.30
CA ASN A 162 1.81 12.93 -5.57
C ASN A 162 2.53 12.49 -4.29
N VAL A 163 3.35 11.46 -4.41
CA VAL A 163 4.18 10.94 -3.34
C VAL A 163 5.62 10.89 -3.84
N ASP A 164 6.52 11.51 -3.11
CA ASP A 164 7.97 11.38 -3.27
C ASP A 164 8.51 10.77 -1.97
N GLY A 165 8.67 9.45 -1.94
CA GLY A 165 8.91 8.68 -0.72
C GLY A 165 8.02 7.45 -0.59
N ALA A 166 7.46 7.20 0.59
CA ALA A 166 6.75 5.95 0.89
C ALA A 166 5.35 6.18 1.49
N GLN A 167 4.39 5.35 1.08
CA GLN A 167 3.06 5.23 1.69
C GLN A 167 2.87 3.82 2.26
N VAL A 168 2.44 3.73 3.52
CA VAL A 168 2.15 2.46 4.19
C VAL A 168 0.78 2.54 4.87
N ALA A 169 -0.11 1.61 4.53
CA ALA A 169 -1.47 1.56 5.06
C ALA A 169 -1.87 0.15 5.50
N GLY A 170 -2.70 0.02 6.54
CA GLY A 170 -3.26 -1.28 6.90
C GLY A 170 -4.27 -1.81 5.87
N PHE A 171 -5.04 -0.94 5.21
CA PHE A 171 -6.01 -1.35 4.18
C PHE A 171 -5.61 -0.92 2.77
N GLY A 172 -5.43 0.38 2.50
CA GLY A 172 -5.12 0.81 1.14
C GLY A 172 -4.43 2.16 0.95
N ASN A 173 -3.71 2.29 -0.17
CA ASN A 173 -3.11 3.55 -0.60
C ASN A 173 -3.66 3.98 -1.97
N ASN A 174 -3.99 5.26 -2.10
CA ASN A 174 -4.43 5.89 -3.35
C ASN A 174 -3.51 7.04 -3.73
N ALA A 175 -2.92 6.97 -4.93
CA ALA A 175 -2.21 8.10 -5.49
C ALA A 175 -2.28 8.21 -7.02
N ALA A 176 -2.01 9.40 -7.56
CA ALA A 176 -1.85 9.55 -9.01
C ALA A 176 -0.41 9.23 -9.43
N LYS A 177 0.58 9.66 -8.64
CA LYS A 177 2.00 9.43 -8.93
C LYS A 177 2.79 9.16 -7.66
N VAL A 178 3.56 8.08 -7.66
CA VAL A 178 4.43 7.68 -6.56
C VAL A 178 5.86 7.47 -7.07
N LYS A 179 6.73 8.42 -6.75
CA LYS A 179 8.18 8.26 -6.85
C LYS A 179 8.68 7.55 -5.59
N GLY A 180 8.55 6.24 -5.56
CA GLY A 180 8.92 5.41 -4.42
C GLY A 180 7.97 4.24 -4.26
N THR A 181 7.60 3.92 -3.02
CA THR A 181 6.94 2.64 -2.69
C THR A 181 5.58 2.84 -2.02
N GLN A 182 4.59 2.04 -2.44
CA GLN A 182 3.33 1.87 -1.70
C GLN A 182 3.24 0.46 -1.10
N VAL A 183 2.84 0.36 0.15
CA VAL A 183 2.58 -0.93 0.83
C VAL A 183 1.23 -0.89 1.54
N ALA A 184 0.37 -1.86 1.27
CA ALA A 184 -0.95 -1.96 1.88
C ALA A 184 -1.32 -3.38 2.28
N GLY A 185 -2.16 -3.55 3.30
CA GLY A 185 -2.69 -4.87 3.64
C GLY A 185 -3.66 -5.42 2.59
N PHE A 186 -4.46 -4.58 1.93
CA PHE A 186 -5.45 -5.03 0.94
C PHE A 186 -5.16 -4.53 -0.48
N TYR A 187 -5.06 -3.21 -0.70
CA TYR A 187 -4.88 -2.68 -2.06
C TYR A 187 -3.94 -1.47 -2.21
N ASN A 188 -3.32 -1.34 -3.38
CA ASN A 188 -2.74 -0.05 -3.84
C ASN A 188 -3.31 0.33 -5.20
N ILE A 189 -3.58 1.63 -5.38
CA ILE A 189 -3.96 2.22 -6.68
C ILE A 189 -3.02 3.40 -6.97
N ALA A 190 -2.39 3.36 -8.15
CA ALA A 190 -1.50 4.39 -8.67
C ALA A 190 -1.79 4.71 -10.14
N GLY A 191 -1.44 5.92 -10.61
CA GLY A 191 -1.21 6.12 -12.05
C GLY A 191 0.17 5.60 -12.43
N ALA A 192 1.22 6.16 -11.82
CA ALA A 192 2.59 5.69 -11.98
C ALA A 192 3.25 5.43 -10.62
N VAL A 193 3.99 4.33 -10.48
CA VAL A 193 4.67 3.95 -9.23
C VAL A 193 6.02 3.30 -9.51
N ASN A 194 7.01 3.46 -8.61
CA ASN A 194 8.26 2.68 -8.74
C ASN A 194 7.99 1.23 -8.30
N SER A 195 7.56 1.02 -7.06
CA SER A 195 7.20 -0.32 -6.57
C SER A 195 5.93 -0.29 -5.71
N GLN A 196 5.14 -1.36 -5.75
CA GLN A 196 3.94 -1.47 -4.92
C GLN A 196 3.75 -2.89 -4.40
N GLY A 197 3.24 -3.01 -3.17
CA GLY A 197 2.98 -4.29 -2.49
C GLY A 197 1.64 -4.27 -1.78
N ALA A 198 0.74 -5.20 -2.10
CA ALA A 198 -0.56 -5.32 -1.46
C ALA A 198 -0.86 -6.78 -1.10
N GLY A 199 -1.63 -7.03 -0.04
CA GLY A 199 -2.05 -8.40 0.28
C GLY A 199 -3.00 -8.99 -0.76
N PHE A 200 -3.85 -8.18 -1.42
CA PHE A 200 -4.85 -8.68 -2.36
C PHE A 200 -4.65 -8.15 -3.78
N ILE A 201 -4.73 -6.83 -3.99
CA ILE A 201 -4.76 -6.24 -5.35
C ILE A 201 -3.82 -5.04 -5.49
N ASN A 202 -3.07 -4.96 -6.58
CA ASN A 202 -2.44 -3.72 -7.02
C ASN A 202 -2.96 -3.29 -8.40
N VAL A 203 -3.25 -2.00 -8.56
CA VAL A 203 -3.64 -1.39 -9.83
C VAL A 203 -2.74 -0.20 -10.14
N ALA A 204 -2.07 -0.22 -11.29
CA ALA A 204 -1.31 0.93 -11.80
C ALA A 204 -1.53 1.13 -13.31
N GLN A 205 -1.10 2.25 -13.88
CA GLN A 205 -0.86 2.32 -15.33
C GLN A 205 0.59 1.90 -15.60
N ASP A 206 1.56 2.58 -14.99
CA ASP A 206 2.99 2.30 -15.19
C ASP A 206 3.70 1.92 -13.88
N VAL A 207 4.35 0.76 -13.88
CA VAL A 207 5.21 0.31 -12.77
C VAL A 207 6.63 0.10 -13.26
N LYS A 208 7.58 0.83 -12.65
CA LYS A 208 9.00 0.75 -13.05
C LYS A 208 9.76 -0.42 -12.42
N GLY A 209 9.32 -0.85 -11.25
CA GLY A 209 9.93 -1.90 -10.43
C GLY A 209 8.97 -3.06 -10.22
N VAL A 210 8.86 -3.51 -8.97
CA VAL A 210 8.09 -4.71 -8.61
C VAL A 210 6.66 -4.34 -8.23
N GLN A 211 5.71 -5.15 -8.70
CA GLN A 211 4.31 -5.09 -8.30
C GLN A 211 3.90 -6.42 -7.64
N LEU A 212 3.82 -6.46 -6.32
CA LEU A 212 3.59 -7.68 -5.53
C LEU A 212 2.17 -7.69 -4.95
N SER A 213 1.35 -8.66 -5.35
CA SER A 213 0.02 -8.92 -4.79
C SER A 213 -0.12 -10.38 -4.36
N GLY A 214 -0.91 -10.66 -3.33
CA GLY A 214 -1.30 -12.05 -3.04
C GLY A 214 -2.20 -12.66 -4.12
N PHE A 215 -3.01 -11.83 -4.82
CA PHE A 215 -3.95 -12.31 -5.83
C PHE A 215 -3.78 -11.66 -7.20
N ILE A 216 -4.08 -10.36 -7.35
CA ILE A 216 -4.20 -9.73 -8.67
C ILE A 216 -3.32 -8.49 -8.80
N ASN A 217 -2.55 -8.45 -9.89
CA ASN A 217 -1.89 -7.25 -10.37
C ASN A 217 -2.50 -6.80 -11.69
N ILE A 218 -2.79 -5.49 -11.81
CA ILE A 218 -3.29 -4.87 -13.04
C ILE A 218 -2.37 -3.69 -13.39
N ALA A 219 -1.83 -3.67 -14.61
CA ALA A 219 -1.01 -2.59 -15.12
C ALA A 219 -1.14 -2.40 -16.64
N ASP A 220 -0.85 -1.21 -17.16
CA ASP A 220 -0.57 -1.07 -18.60
C ASP A 220 0.86 -1.53 -18.90
N SER A 221 1.82 -1.23 -18.02
CA SER A 221 3.20 -1.70 -18.13
C SER A 221 3.79 -2.08 -16.76
N CYS A 222 4.28 -3.32 -16.64
CA CYS A 222 5.04 -3.80 -15.50
C CYS A 222 5.90 -5.01 -15.93
N ASP A 223 7.21 -4.94 -15.72
CA ASP A 223 8.12 -6.03 -16.10
C ASP A 223 8.18 -7.16 -15.05
N PHE A 224 7.92 -6.82 -13.78
CA PHE A 224 8.06 -7.71 -12.62
C PHE A 224 6.79 -7.79 -11.77
N PRO A 225 5.63 -8.19 -12.33
CA PRO A 225 4.44 -8.43 -11.52
C PRO A 225 4.54 -9.81 -10.85
N ILE A 226 4.23 -9.86 -9.55
CA ILE A 226 4.21 -11.07 -8.74
C ILE A 226 2.82 -11.17 -8.11
N GLY A 227 2.03 -12.10 -8.59
CA GLY A 227 0.67 -12.34 -8.18
C GLY A 227 0.15 -13.59 -8.88
N LEU A 228 -0.95 -14.14 -8.37
CA LEU A 228 -1.58 -15.32 -8.99
C LEU A 228 -2.07 -14.99 -10.41
N ILE A 229 -2.63 -13.80 -10.59
CA ILE A 229 -3.11 -13.27 -11.87
C ILE A 229 -2.46 -11.91 -12.10
N ASN A 230 -1.76 -11.73 -13.23
CA ASN A 230 -1.09 -10.48 -13.56
C ASN A 230 -1.52 -10.01 -14.94
N ILE A 231 -2.41 -9.03 -14.98
CA ILE A 231 -2.92 -8.46 -16.22
C ILE A 231 -2.04 -7.26 -16.58
N SER A 232 -1.21 -7.42 -17.62
CA SER A 232 -0.41 -6.31 -18.16
C SER A 232 -0.69 -6.08 -19.63
N ARG A 233 -1.08 -4.85 -20.03
CA ARG A 233 -1.39 -4.54 -21.44
C ARG A 233 -0.19 -4.71 -22.38
N LYS A 234 1.03 -4.46 -21.89
CA LYS A 234 2.29 -4.70 -22.62
C LYS A 234 2.97 -6.02 -22.23
N GLY A 235 2.29 -6.85 -21.44
CA GLY A 235 2.77 -8.15 -20.98
C GLY A 235 2.46 -9.27 -21.96
N GLU A 236 2.39 -10.49 -21.42
CA GLU A 236 1.99 -11.68 -22.18
C GLU A 236 0.87 -12.42 -21.43
N MET A 237 -0.10 -12.94 -22.18
CA MET A 237 -1.18 -13.77 -21.66
C MET A 237 -1.30 -15.03 -22.50
N PHE A 238 -1.21 -16.19 -21.86
CA PHE A 238 -1.27 -17.47 -22.54
C PHE A 238 -2.37 -18.36 -21.99
N ILE A 239 -3.04 -19.06 -22.89
CA ILE A 239 -3.80 -20.27 -22.55
C ILE A 239 -3.02 -21.47 -23.06
N GLY A 240 -2.87 -22.51 -22.25
CA GLY A 240 -2.11 -23.69 -22.62
C GLY A 240 -2.73 -25.01 -22.23
N ALA A 241 -2.16 -26.07 -22.80
CA ALA A 241 -2.40 -27.44 -22.42
C ALA A 241 -1.06 -28.07 -22.01
N THR A 242 -1.02 -28.70 -20.84
CA THR A 242 0.18 -29.33 -20.30
C THR A 242 -0.11 -30.77 -19.91
N VAL A 243 0.88 -31.65 -20.04
CA VAL A 243 0.81 -33.03 -19.56
C VAL A 243 2.09 -33.40 -18.81
N ASP A 244 1.95 -34.01 -17.64
CA ASP A 244 3.06 -34.51 -16.83
C ASP A 244 3.26 -36.03 -16.99
N ASP A 245 4.31 -36.55 -16.36
CA ASP A 245 4.66 -37.98 -16.31
C ASP A 245 3.64 -38.86 -15.55
N ASN A 246 2.74 -38.24 -14.78
CA ASN A 246 1.62 -38.90 -14.11
C ASN A 246 0.32 -38.87 -14.96
N LEU A 247 0.39 -38.42 -16.21
CA LEU A 247 -0.76 -38.19 -17.09
C LEU A 247 -1.79 -37.22 -16.51
N THR A 248 -1.34 -36.28 -15.66
CA THR A 248 -2.12 -35.10 -15.29
C THR A 248 -2.11 -34.15 -16.47
N THR A 249 -3.27 -33.90 -17.04
CA THR A 249 -3.46 -32.94 -18.12
C THR A 249 -4.13 -31.69 -17.58
N LEU A 250 -3.53 -30.51 -17.78
CA LEU A 250 -4.05 -29.24 -17.31
C LEU A 250 -4.30 -28.28 -18.47
N ALA A 251 -5.45 -27.62 -18.44
CA ALA A 251 -5.64 -26.34 -19.11
C ALA A 251 -5.07 -25.24 -18.18
N THR A 252 -4.15 -24.44 -18.68
CA THR A 252 -3.46 -23.41 -17.87
C THR A 252 -3.70 -22.03 -18.45
N PHE A 253 -3.78 -21.05 -17.56
CA PHE A 253 -3.75 -19.64 -17.87
C PHE A 253 -2.50 -19.03 -17.22
N ARG A 254 -1.67 -18.40 -18.04
CA ARG A 254 -0.47 -17.70 -17.60
C ARG A 254 -0.61 -16.24 -17.94
N SER A 255 -0.34 -15.37 -16.98
CA SER A 255 -0.48 -13.93 -17.17
C SER A 255 0.63 -13.21 -16.43
N GLY A 256 1.31 -12.30 -17.12
CA GLY A 256 2.53 -11.71 -16.60
C GLY A 256 3.05 -10.51 -17.37
N GLY A 257 4.17 -10.01 -16.86
CA GLY A 257 5.01 -9.04 -17.52
C GLY A 257 6.09 -9.73 -18.35
N LYS A 258 7.11 -8.95 -18.70
CA LYS A 258 8.23 -9.42 -19.52
C LYS A 258 9.04 -10.54 -18.87
N TYR A 259 9.25 -10.49 -17.55
CA TYR A 259 10.13 -11.41 -16.84
C TYR A 259 9.40 -12.32 -15.85
N LEU A 260 8.30 -11.87 -15.25
CA LEU A 260 7.57 -12.65 -14.23
C LEU A 260 6.10 -12.81 -14.62
N TYR A 261 5.54 -13.96 -14.28
CA TYR A 261 4.14 -14.30 -14.55
C TYR A 261 3.54 -15.16 -13.45
N GLY A 262 2.21 -15.14 -13.37
CA GLY A 262 1.39 -16.00 -12.53
C GLY A 262 0.80 -17.13 -13.37
N ILE A 263 0.51 -18.24 -12.71
CA ILE A 263 -0.02 -19.46 -13.33
C ILE A 263 -1.25 -19.88 -12.52
N VAL A 264 -2.35 -20.12 -13.23
CA VAL A 264 -3.49 -20.88 -12.71
C VAL A 264 -3.84 -21.99 -13.70
N GLY A 265 -4.30 -23.13 -13.21
CA GLY A 265 -4.69 -24.23 -14.07
C GLY A 265 -5.77 -25.09 -13.47
N ILE A 266 -6.52 -25.75 -14.34
CA ILE A 266 -7.52 -26.76 -14.00
C ILE A 266 -7.39 -27.92 -14.98
N GLY A 267 -7.73 -29.12 -14.55
CA GLY A 267 -7.68 -30.26 -15.45
C GLY A 267 -8.00 -31.56 -14.78
N ALA A 268 -7.45 -32.64 -15.32
CA ALA A 268 -7.71 -33.97 -14.81
C ALA A 268 -6.49 -34.88 -14.86
N ASN A 269 -6.44 -35.84 -13.94
CA ASN A 269 -5.51 -36.95 -13.98
C ASN A 269 -6.17 -38.17 -14.63
N PHE A 270 -5.52 -38.73 -15.67
CA PHE A 270 -6.03 -39.89 -16.40
C PHE A 270 -5.37 -41.22 -16.02
N ARG A 271 -4.42 -41.20 -15.08
CA ARG A 271 -3.76 -42.41 -14.57
C ARG A 271 -4.45 -42.95 -13.32
N TYR A 272 -4.95 -42.05 -12.48
CA TYR A 272 -5.45 -42.35 -11.15
C TYR A 272 -6.98 -42.22 -11.09
N PRO A 273 -7.73 -43.34 -10.91
CA PRO A 273 -9.19 -43.31 -10.98
C PRO A 273 -9.88 -42.56 -9.83
N THR A 274 -9.18 -42.34 -8.71
CA THR A 274 -9.76 -41.78 -7.47
C THR A 274 -9.37 -40.34 -7.17
N ALA A 275 -8.46 -39.71 -7.93
CA ALA A 275 -8.10 -38.29 -7.76
C ALA A 275 -8.09 -37.59 -9.12
N VAL A 276 -9.27 -37.54 -9.72
CA VAL A 276 -9.44 -37.17 -11.13
C VAL A 276 -9.26 -35.68 -11.34
N TYR A 277 -9.71 -34.79 -10.43
CA TYR A 277 -9.69 -33.35 -10.69
C TYR A 277 -8.39 -32.71 -10.25
N ALA A 278 -7.81 -31.90 -11.13
CA ALA A 278 -6.57 -31.19 -10.89
C ALA A 278 -6.79 -29.67 -10.84
N SER A 279 -6.15 -29.00 -9.89
CA SER A 279 -6.08 -27.53 -9.81
C SER A 279 -4.64 -27.10 -9.57
N GLU A 280 -4.21 -26.02 -10.21
CA GLU A 280 -2.84 -25.52 -10.16
C GLU A 280 -2.80 -24.02 -9.88
N ALA A 281 -1.84 -23.62 -9.04
CA ALA A 281 -1.50 -22.23 -8.79
C ALA A 281 0.02 -22.09 -8.69
N GLY A 282 0.58 -21.03 -9.23
CA GLY A 282 2.02 -20.80 -9.14
C GLY A 282 2.51 -19.49 -9.73
N ILE A 283 3.82 -19.36 -9.71
CA ILE A 283 4.55 -18.24 -10.29
C ILE A 283 5.68 -18.76 -11.16
N GLY A 284 6.03 -18.00 -12.19
CA GLY A 284 7.13 -18.33 -13.08
C GLY A 284 7.95 -17.12 -13.49
N ALA A 285 9.14 -17.43 -13.99
CA ALA A 285 10.09 -16.45 -14.50
C ALA A 285 10.57 -16.84 -15.90
N HIS A 286 10.53 -15.89 -16.82
CA HIS A 286 11.10 -16.00 -18.16
C HIS A 286 12.57 -15.57 -18.15
N LEU A 287 13.44 -16.44 -18.65
CA LEU A 287 14.83 -16.14 -18.99
C LEU A 287 14.99 -16.14 -20.51
N PRO A 288 14.78 -14.99 -21.19
CA PRO A 288 14.92 -14.90 -22.64
C PRO A 288 16.39 -15.05 -23.04
N LEU A 289 16.69 -16.06 -23.86
CA LEU A 289 18.06 -16.34 -24.32
C LEU A 289 18.30 -15.88 -25.76
N SER A 290 17.28 -15.98 -26.62
CA SER A 290 17.34 -15.47 -28.00
C SER A 290 15.95 -15.11 -28.53
N LYS A 291 15.89 -14.59 -29.76
CA LYS A 291 14.64 -14.27 -30.46
C LYS A 291 13.92 -15.57 -30.86
N GLY A 292 13.19 -16.16 -29.93
CA GLY A 292 12.42 -17.38 -30.15
C GLY A 292 12.75 -18.53 -29.19
N PHE A 293 13.77 -18.39 -28.34
CA PHE A 293 14.12 -19.39 -27.34
C PHE A 293 14.26 -18.75 -25.96
N ARG A 294 13.59 -19.35 -24.97
CA ARG A 294 13.69 -18.95 -23.55
C ARG A 294 13.70 -20.17 -22.64
N LEU A 295 14.30 -20.01 -21.47
CA LEU A 295 14.10 -20.92 -20.35
C LEU A 295 13.06 -20.33 -19.41
N ASN A 296 12.19 -21.18 -18.88
CA ASN A 296 11.22 -20.79 -17.85
C ASN A 296 11.51 -21.56 -16.57
N GLY A 297 11.60 -20.84 -15.46
CA GLY A 297 11.62 -21.42 -14.12
C GLY A 297 10.26 -21.25 -13.46
N GLU A 298 9.63 -22.31 -12.98
CA GLU A 298 8.30 -22.24 -12.34
C GLU A 298 8.30 -22.86 -10.96
N LEU A 299 7.55 -22.25 -10.05
CA LEU A 299 7.18 -22.79 -8.76
C LEU A 299 5.66 -22.90 -8.72
N VAL A 300 5.17 -24.12 -8.68
CA VAL A 300 3.73 -24.41 -8.72
C VAL A 300 3.32 -25.33 -7.58
N SER A 301 2.06 -25.22 -7.20
CA SER A 301 1.37 -26.19 -6.36
C SER A 301 0.18 -26.73 -7.13
N THR A 302 0.12 -28.05 -7.28
CA THR A 302 -0.96 -28.77 -7.96
C THR A 302 -1.69 -29.63 -6.93
N SER A 303 -3.01 -29.47 -6.82
CA SER A 303 -3.87 -30.33 -6.00
C SER A 303 -4.64 -31.29 -6.90
N LEU A 304 -4.55 -32.59 -6.59
CA LEU A 304 -5.38 -33.65 -7.18
C LEU A 304 -6.40 -34.12 -6.14
N SER A 305 -7.68 -34.15 -6.51
CA SER A 305 -8.76 -34.54 -5.59
C SER A 305 -9.99 -35.10 -6.32
N ASP A 306 -10.78 -35.88 -5.60
CA ASP A 306 -12.17 -36.21 -5.94
C ASP A 306 -13.20 -35.28 -5.27
N TYR A 307 -12.74 -34.30 -4.48
CA TYR A 307 -13.51 -33.40 -3.61
C TYR A 307 -14.24 -34.06 -2.43
N TRP A 308 -13.98 -35.34 -2.15
CA TRP A 308 -14.66 -36.07 -1.09
C TRP A 308 -13.71 -36.75 -0.11
N THR A 309 -12.69 -37.45 -0.61
CA THR A 309 -11.92 -38.39 0.21
C THR A 309 -10.42 -38.29 0.03
N THR A 310 -9.95 -38.01 -1.19
CA THR A 310 -8.53 -38.03 -1.53
C THR A 310 -8.02 -36.63 -1.83
N VAL A 311 -6.91 -36.26 -1.20
CA VAL A 311 -6.18 -35.03 -1.50
C VAL A 311 -4.71 -35.37 -1.65
N GLN A 312 -4.19 -35.12 -2.84
CA GLN A 312 -2.76 -35.05 -3.10
C GLN A 312 -2.38 -33.62 -3.42
N ILE A 313 -1.28 -33.14 -2.86
CA ILE A 313 -0.68 -31.84 -3.16
C ILE A 313 0.75 -32.08 -3.65
N ASN A 314 1.05 -31.58 -4.83
CA ASN A 314 2.38 -31.60 -5.44
C ASN A 314 2.92 -30.17 -5.52
N SER A 315 3.99 -29.89 -4.78
CA SER A 315 4.78 -28.67 -4.94
C SER A 315 5.92 -28.97 -5.91
N SER A 316 5.95 -28.30 -7.05
CA SER A 316 6.90 -28.60 -8.13
C SER A 316 7.74 -27.38 -8.50
N PHE A 317 9.04 -27.60 -8.61
CA PHE A 317 9.94 -26.72 -9.35
C PHE A 317 10.07 -27.25 -10.77
N ARG A 318 9.85 -26.40 -11.77
CA ARG A 318 9.92 -26.76 -13.20
C ARG A 318 10.99 -25.92 -13.88
N LEU A 319 11.85 -26.56 -14.68
CA LEU A 319 12.81 -25.86 -15.54
C LEU A 319 12.51 -26.24 -16.99
N LEU A 320 11.95 -25.31 -17.76
CA LEU A 320 11.35 -25.60 -19.07
C LEU A 320 12.14 -24.90 -20.17
N ALA A 321 12.53 -25.66 -21.18
CA ALA A 321 12.99 -25.09 -22.44
C ALA A 321 11.78 -24.78 -23.30
N ALA A 322 11.67 -23.54 -23.76
CA ALA A 322 10.51 -23.07 -24.52
C ALA A 322 10.94 -22.41 -25.85
N VAL A 323 10.26 -22.81 -26.92
CA VAL A 323 10.47 -22.31 -28.28
C VAL A 323 9.20 -21.60 -28.74
N LYS A 324 9.32 -20.31 -29.12
CA LYS A 324 8.24 -19.53 -29.72
C LYS A 324 8.19 -19.77 -31.23
N LEU A 325 7.07 -20.29 -31.70
CA LEU A 325 6.73 -20.46 -33.11
C LEU A 325 5.96 -19.24 -33.59
N GLY A 326 6.70 -18.27 -34.15
CA GLY A 326 6.16 -16.96 -34.47
C GLY A 326 5.78 -16.17 -33.20
N ASN A 327 4.65 -15.46 -33.24
CA ASN A 327 4.20 -14.61 -32.13
C ASN A 327 3.02 -15.21 -31.35
N LYS A 328 2.53 -16.40 -31.71
CA LYS A 328 1.25 -16.91 -31.18
C LYS A 328 1.36 -18.21 -30.42
N VAL A 329 2.35 -19.05 -30.70
CA VAL A 329 2.45 -20.39 -30.11
C VAL A 329 3.81 -20.56 -29.48
N GLU A 330 3.82 -21.12 -28.29
CA GLU A 330 5.03 -21.55 -27.61
C GLU A 330 4.91 -23.03 -27.24
N ILE A 331 5.92 -23.82 -27.59
CA ILE A 331 6.03 -25.21 -27.18
C ILE A 331 7.13 -25.32 -26.15
N PHE A 332 6.91 -26.11 -25.11
CA PHE A 332 7.89 -26.27 -24.06
C PHE A 332 7.93 -27.69 -23.52
N ALA A 333 9.09 -28.06 -22.98
CA ALA A 333 9.28 -29.28 -22.23
C ALA A 333 10.44 -29.13 -21.24
N GLY A 334 10.44 -29.91 -20.16
CA GLY A 334 11.57 -29.93 -19.25
C GLY A 334 11.38 -30.81 -18.03
N PRO A 335 12.45 -30.99 -17.24
CA PRO A 335 12.41 -31.72 -15.99
C PRO A 335 11.61 -30.98 -14.91
N THR A 336 11.04 -31.76 -14.00
CA THR A 336 10.36 -31.27 -12.81
C THR A 336 10.98 -31.91 -11.56
N TYR A 337 11.09 -31.14 -10.49
CA TYR A 337 11.42 -31.64 -9.16
C TYR A 337 10.21 -31.45 -8.27
N ASN A 338 9.66 -32.54 -7.75
CA ASN A 338 8.34 -32.56 -7.14
C ASN A 338 8.44 -33.02 -5.69
N TYR A 339 7.76 -32.32 -4.80
CA TYR A 339 7.42 -32.80 -3.46
C TYR A 339 5.92 -33.09 -3.41
N SER A 340 5.56 -34.33 -3.17
CA SER A 340 4.18 -34.82 -3.12
C SER A 340 3.81 -35.18 -1.69
N PHE A 341 2.63 -34.76 -1.28
CA PHE A 341 1.96 -35.16 -0.04
C PHE A 341 0.58 -35.74 -0.40
N SER A 342 0.27 -36.94 0.06
CA SER A 342 -1.00 -37.62 -0.22
C SER A 342 -1.51 -38.39 1.00
N ASN A 343 -2.82 -38.55 1.12
CA ASN A 343 -3.47 -39.44 2.10
C ASN A 343 -3.87 -40.80 1.50
N ASP A 344 -3.47 -41.09 0.26
CA ASP A 344 -3.83 -42.31 -0.46
C ASP A 344 -2.58 -43.16 -0.79
N SER A 345 -2.65 -44.43 -0.41
CA SER A 345 -1.62 -45.45 -0.62
C SER A 345 -1.30 -45.74 -2.08
N MET A 346 -2.20 -45.40 -3.01
CA MET A 346 -1.97 -45.56 -4.45
C MET A 346 -0.78 -44.72 -4.96
N TYR A 347 -0.36 -43.72 -4.20
CA TYR A 347 0.78 -42.85 -4.51
C TYR A 347 2.10 -43.28 -3.83
N ASP A 348 2.06 -44.37 -3.06
CA ASP A 348 3.22 -45.03 -2.47
C ASP A 348 3.90 -45.94 -3.50
N THR A 349 4.50 -45.35 -4.53
CA THR A 349 5.20 -46.10 -5.58
C THR A 349 6.71 -45.86 -5.51
N ASN A 350 7.48 -46.93 -5.28
CA ASN A 350 8.94 -46.94 -5.37
C ASN A 350 9.38 -46.99 -6.84
N GLY A 351 9.41 -45.84 -7.51
CA GLY A 351 9.99 -45.67 -8.84
C GLY A 351 11.49 -45.33 -8.78
N THR A 352 12.23 -45.60 -9.86
CA THR A 352 13.67 -45.25 -9.98
C THR A 352 13.93 -43.75 -10.00
N ASN A 353 12.89 -42.95 -10.20
CA ASN A 353 12.93 -41.48 -10.18
C ASN A 353 12.59 -40.88 -8.81
N VAL A 354 12.29 -41.71 -7.81
CA VAL A 354 12.03 -41.29 -6.43
C VAL A 354 13.36 -41.14 -5.70
N VAL A 355 13.61 -39.93 -5.20
CA VAL A 355 14.83 -39.57 -4.47
C VAL A 355 14.65 -39.82 -2.97
N TRP A 356 13.42 -39.64 -2.48
CA TRP A 356 13.08 -39.82 -1.07
C TRP A 356 11.59 -40.15 -0.92
N SER A 357 11.25 -41.01 0.02
CA SER A 357 9.86 -41.27 0.42
C SER A 357 9.75 -41.51 1.92
N ARG A 358 8.58 -41.18 2.49
CA ARG A 358 8.24 -41.45 3.89
C ARG A 358 6.74 -41.68 4.01
N ASN A 359 6.39 -42.74 4.74
CA ASN A 359 5.04 -42.99 5.19
C ASN A 359 4.96 -42.72 6.70
N GLN A 360 4.03 -41.87 7.12
CA GLN A 360 3.77 -41.62 8.53
C GLN A 360 2.27 -41.45 8.77
N TRP A 361 1.70 -42.33 9.62
CA TRP A 361 0.30 -42.27 10.06
C TRP A 361 -0.73 -42.21 8.92
N GLY A 362 -0.49 -42.94 7.82
CA GLY A 362 -1.39 -42.99 6.66
C GLY A 362 -1.20 -41.85 5.66
N TYR A 363 -0.22 -40.96 5.88
CA TYR A 363 0.21 -39.96 4.91
C TYR A 363 1.49 -40.37 4.21
N TYR A 364 1.49 -40.20 2.89
CA TYR A 364 2.55 -40.57 1.97
C TYR A 364 3.22 -39.32 1.44
N GLN A 365 4.52 -39.21 1.70
CA GLN A 365 5.35 -38.11 1.24
C GLN A 365 6.43 -38.64 0.32
N ARG A 366 6.69 -37.95 -0.79
CA ARG A 366 7.79 -38.32 -1.69
C ARG A 366 8.39 -37.11 -2.40
N MET A 367 9.69 -37.21 -2.68
CA MET A 367 10.41 -36.33 -3.60
C MET A 367 10.83 -37.14 -4.82
N TYR A 368 10.53 -36.63 -6.01
CA TYR A 368 10.85 -37.33 -7.26
C TYR A 368 11.13 -36.37 -8.40
N ILE A 369 11.92 -36.85 -9.36
CA ILE A 369 12.19 -36.16 -10.62
C ILE A 369 11.19 -36.65 -11.66
N GLY A 370 10.49 -35.72 -12.30
CA GLY A 370 9.52 -36.00 -13.35
C GLY A 370 9.82 -35.20 -14.62
N GLY A 371 8.85 -35.22 -15.54
CA GLY A 371 8.89 -34.44 -16.77
C GLY A 371 7.55 -33.81 -17.05
N ILE A 372 7.56 -32.67 -17.74
CA ILE A 372 6.35 -32.01 -18.23
C ILE A 372 6.59 -31.49 -19.62
N ALA A 373 5.56 -31.55 -20.46
CA ALA A 373 5.54 -30.93 -21.77
C ALA A 373 4.19 -30.25 -22.02
N GLY A 374 4.17 -29.29 -22.92
CA GLY A 374 2.94 -28.60 -23.27
C GLY A 374 3.10 -27.57 -24.36
N LEU A 375 2.00 -26.88 -24.61
CA LEU A 375 1.94 -25.74 -25.51
C LEU A 375 1.16 -24.60 -24.89
N HIS A 376 1.52 -23.39 -25.26
CA HIS A 376 0.83 -22.14 -24.95
C HIS A 376 0.42 -21.44 -26.24
N VAL A 377 -0.75 -20.84 -26.21
CA VAL A 377 -1.26 -19.95 -27.24
C VAL A 377 -1.41 -18.56 -26.64
N ASP A 378 -0.75 -17.58 -27.24
CA ASP A 378 -0.87 -16.17 -26.87
C ASP A 378 -2.27 -15.67 -27.23
N ILE A 379 -2.95 -15.03 -26.28
CA ILE A 379 -4.32 -14.53 -26.44
C ILE A 379 -4.40 -13.00 -26.47
N GLN A 380 -3.26 -12.31 -26.53
CA GLN A 380 -3.17 -10.85 -26.49
C GLN A 380 -3.09 -10.20 -27.88
#